data_AF-A0A8D8AQK0-F1
#
_entry.id   AF-A0A8D8AQK0-F1
#
_cell.length_a   1.000
_cell.length_b   1.000
_cell.length_c   1.000
_cell.angle_alpha   90.00
_cell.angle_beta   90.00
_cell.angle_gamma   90.00
#
_symmetry.space_group_name_H-M   'P 1'
#
loop_
_entity.id
_entity.type
_entity.pdbx_description
1 polymer ?
#
loop_
_entity_poly.entity_id
_entity_poly.type
_entity_poly.pdbx_seq_one_letter_code
_entity_poly.pdbx_strand_id
1 'polypeptide(L)'
;KKLSVLRLENISSFIMAQKIKAGPVVDVLGDEMTRIIWDSIKEKLILPFLDIELHTFDLGIEHRDKTEDQVTVDCAEAIKKYNVGIKCATITPDEARVEEFKLKQMWRSPNGTIRNILGGTVFREAIICKNVPRLVPGW
;
A
#
# COMPACT_ATOMS: atom_id res chain seq x y z
N LYS A 1 -28.94 39.45 32.29
CA LYS A 1 -27.62 38.83 32.01
C LYS A 1 -27.80 37.34 31.74
N LYS A 2 -28.09 36.95 30.50
CA LYS A 2 -27.98 35.58 29.97
C LYS A 2 -28.11 35.70 28.46
N LEU A 3 -27.02 36.12 27.83
CA LEU A 3 -26.84 36.04 26.38
C LEU A 3 -25.74 35.01 26.12
N SER A 4 -25.94 34.27 25.03
CA SER A 4 -24.95 33.54 24.24
C SER A 4 -24.21 32.34 24.87
N VAL A 5 -24.85 31.16 24.90
CA VAL A 5 -24.15 29.85 24.84
C VAL A 5 -24.93 28.82 24.01
N LEU A 6 -25.62 29.23 22.94
CA LEU A 6 -26.45 28.31 22.12
C LEU A 6 -26.14 28.36 20.62
N ARG A 7 -24.91 28.73 20.24
CA ARG A 7 -24.57 28.90 18.81
C ARG A 7 -23.21 28.34 18.36
N LEU A 8 -22.67 27.35 19.07
CA LEU A 8 -21.41 26.70 18.65
C LEU A 8 -21.48 25.17 18.52
N GLU A 9 -22.51 24.49 19.01
CA GLU A 9 -22.60 23.02 18.90
C GLU A 9 -23.19 22.52 17.57
N ASN A 10 -23.79 23.40 16.76
CA ASN A 10 -24.47 23.04 15.50
C ASN A 10 -23.65 23.33 14.22
N ILE A 11 -22.32 23.46 14.33
CA ILE A 11 -21.43 23.61 13.16
C ILE A 11 -20.60 22.32 12.91
N SER A 12 -20.68 21.31 13.79
CA SER A 12 -20.07 19.99 13.55
C SER A 12 -20.80 19.17 12.49
N SER A 13 -21.95 19.62 11.98
CA SER A 13 -22.63 19.02 10.83
C SER A 13 -22.26 19.70 9.52
N PHE A 14 -21.08 20.34 9.46
CA PHE A 14 -20.40 20.63 8.19
C PHE A 14 -20.42 19.34 7.38
N ILE A 15 -21.29 19.33 6.36
CA ILE A 15 -21.51 18.31 5.35
C ILE A 15 -20.37 17.29 5.41
N MET A 16 -20.59 16.12 6.01
CA MET A 16 -19.67 14.99 5.88
C MET A 16 -19.47 14.83 4.38
N ALA A 17 -18.35 15.34 3.87
CA ALA A 17 -18.11 15.39 2.44
C ALA A 17 -18.30 13.96 1.94
N GLN A 18 -19.26 13.78 1.04
CA GLN A 18 -19.63 12.45 0.60
C GLN A 18 -18.40 11.86 -0.08
N LYS A 19 -17.77 10.88 0.57
CA LYS A 19 -16.55 10.24 0.08
C LYS A 19 -16.81 9.66 -1.30
N ILE A 20 -15.81 9.71 -2.17
CA ILE A 20 -15.90 9.14 -3.50
C ILE A 20 -15.98 7.62 -3.36
N LYS A 21 -17.04 7.03 -3.91
CA LYS A 21 -17.23 5.57 -3.94
C LYS A 21 -16.22 4.95 -4.91
N ALA A 22 -15.43 4.00 -4.43
CA ALA A 22 -14.49 3.23 -5.23
C ALA A 22 -14.81 1.73 -5.15
N GLY A 23 -14.35 0.96 -6.15
CA GLY A 23 -14.43 -0.50 -6.12
C GLY A 23 -13.42 -1.13 -5.15
N PRO A 24 -13.50 -2.45 -4.92
CA PRO A 24 -12.58 -3.14 -4.02
C PRO A 24 -11.15 -3.13 -4.57
N VAL A 25 -10.17 -3.03 -3.67
CA VAL A 25 -8.75 -3.02 -3.98
C VAL A 25 -8.00 -3.93 -3.01
N VAL A 26 -7.03 -4.69 -3.54
CA VAL A 26 -6.08 -5.43 -2.70
C VAL A 26 -4.99 -4.48 -2.21
N ASP A 27 -4.91 -4.30 -0.89
CA ASP A 27 -3.90 -3.47 -0.21
C ASP A 27 -2.75 -4.36 0.27
N VAL A 28 -1.58 -4.24 -0.34
CA VAL A 28 -0.43 -5.09 -0.03
C VAL A 28 0.59 -4.32 0.81
N LEU A 29 0.69 -4.68 2.08
CA LEU A 29 1.66 -4.07 3.01
C LEU A 29 3.08 -4.57 2.71
N GLY A 30 4.05 -3.79 3.15
CA GLY A 30 5.46 -4.01 2.87
C GLY A 30 6.35 -3.83 4.08
N ASP A 31 7.58 -3.43 3.83
CA ASP A 31 8.66 -3.41 4.82
C ASP A 31 9.28 -2.00 5.03
N GLU A 32 10.04 -1.88 6.12
CA GLU A 32 10.92 -0.75 6.44
C GLU A 32 10.22 0.61 6.33
N MET A 33 10.91 1.61 5.77
CA MET A 33 10.40 2.98 5.63
C MET A 33 9.16 3.05 4.75
N THR A 34 9.04 2.16 3.76
CA THR A 34 7.91 2.18 2.84
C THR A 34 6.60 1.78 3.52
N ARG A 35 6.64 0.87 4.51
CA ARG A 35 5.47 0.54 5.33
C ARG A 35 4.94 1.76 6.09
N ILE A 36 5.83 2.51 6.74
CA ILE A 36 5.47 3.71 7.50
C ILE A 36 4.91 4.81 6.60
N ILE A 37 5.54 5.04 5.44
CA ILE A 37 5.04 6.02 4.47
C ILE A 37 3.67 5.60 3.93
N TRP A 38 3.47 4.30 3.66
CA TRP A 38 2.21 3.77 3.14
C TRP A 38 1.04 4.00 4.09
N ASP A 39 1.24 3.77 5.39
CA ASP A 39 0.22 4.06 6.39
C ASP A 39 -0.12 5.55 6.41
N SER A 40 0.88 6.43 6.35
CA SER A 40 0.64 7.88 6.30
C SER A 40 -0.09 8.33 5.03
N ILE A 41 0.22 7.72 3.87
CA ILE A 41 -0.50 7.98 2.61
C ILE A 41 -1.97 7.57 2.74
N LYS A 42 -2.24 6.37 3.25
CA LYS A 42 -3.62 5.89 3.42
C LYS A 42 -4.43 6.81 4.32
N GLU A 43 -3.89 7.13 5.49
CA GLU A 43 -4.58 7.94 6.50
C GLU A 43 -4.82 9.38 6.08
N LYS A 44 -3.85 10.02 5.41
CA LYS A 44 -3.91 11.45 5.11
C LYS A 44 -4.46 11.76 3.72
N LEU A 45 -4.26 10.86 2.76
CA LEU A 45 -4.47 11.15 1.33
C LEU A 45 -5.50 10.24 0.66
N ILE A 46 -5.87 9.10 1.25
CA ILE A 46 -6.81 8.15 0.63
C ILE A 46 -8.12 8.07 1.44
N LEU A 47 -8.05 7.54 2.66
CA LEU A 47 -9.22 7.24 3.50
C LEU A 47 -10.08 8.44 3.89
N PRO A 48 -9.55 9.68 4.00
CA PRO A 48 -10.41 10.85 4.21
C PRO A 48 -11.32 11.16 3.02
N PHE A 49 -10.94 10.74 1.81
CA PHE A 49 -11.60 11.16 0.57
C PHE A 49 -12.32 10.02 -0.17
N LEU A 50 -11.86 8.77 0.01
CA LEU A 50 -12.44 7.59 -0.64
C LEU A 50 -13.21 6.71 0.35
N ASP A 51 -14.36 6.23 -0.09
CA ASP A 51 -15.06 5.09 0.51
C ASP A 51 -14.74 3.86 -0.36
N ILE A 52 -13.81 3.05 0.14
CA ILE A 52 -13.12 2.00 -0.59
C ILE A 52 -13.03 0.74 0.27
N GLU A 53 -13.34 -0.42 -0.32
CA GLU A 53 -13.13 -1.72 0.31
C GLU A 53 -11.68 -2.16 0.09
N LEU A 54 -10.93 -2.36 1.18
CA LEU A 54 -9.54 -2.81 1.12
C LEU A 54 -9.43 -4.25 1.61
N HIS A 55 -8.91 -5.14 0.75
CA HIS A 55 -8.51 -6.49 1.14
C HIS A 55 -7.02 -6.46 1.45
N THR A 56 -6.67 -6.36 2.74
CA THR A 56 -5.28 -6.18 3.17
C THR A 56 -4.54 -7.50 3.28
N PHE A 57 -3.34 -7.59 2.68
CA PHE A 57 -2.40 -8.70 2.83
C PHE A 57 -1.06 -8.17 3.31
N ASP A 58 -0.55 -8.73 4.41
CA ASP A 58 0.73 -8.33 4.96
C ASP A 58 1.87 -9.12 4.33
N LEU A 59 2.59 -8.51 3.39
CA LEU A 59 3.77 -9.10 2.78
C LEU A 59 5.09 -8.63 3.43
N GLY A 60 5.02 -8.08 4.64
CA GLY A 60 6.21 -7.83 5.46
C GLY A 60 6.97 -9.12 5.74
N ILE A 61 8.30 -9.05 5.77
CA ILE A 61 9.19 -10.22 5.77
C ILE A 61 8.88 -11.20 6.91
N GLU A 62 8.56 -10.70 8.10
CA GLU A 62 8.21 -11.52 9.27
C GLU A 62 6.88 -12.26 9.08
N HIS A 63 5.89 -11.62 8.45
CA HIS A 63 4.60 -12.25 8.17
C HIS A 63 4.71 -13.29 7.06
N ARG A 64 5.53 -13.00 6.03
CA ARG A 64 5.86 -14.00 5.00
C ARG A 64 6.55 -15.20 5.63
N ASP A 65 7.53 -15.01 6.49
CA ASP A 65 8.21 -16.12 7.18
C ASP A 65 7.25 -16.95 8.07
N LYS A 66 6.39 -16.26 8.83
CA LYS A 66 5.37 -16.89 9.67
C LYS A 66 4.40 -17.77 8.87
N THR A 67 4.01 -17.32 7.68
CA THR A 67 3.04 -18.00 6.81
C THR A 67 3.69 -18.90 5.76
N GLU A 68 5.01 -19.09 5.83
CA GLU A 68 5.77 -19.87 4.84
C GLU A 68 5.58 -19.35 3.41
N ASP A 69 5.49 -18.02 3.30
CA ASP A 69 5.24 -17.24 2.09
C ASP A 69 3.89 -17.51 1.41
N GLN A 70 2.97 -18.25 2.07
CA GLN A 70 1.62 -18.52 1.56
C GLN A 70 0.81 -17.22 1.37
N VAL A 71 1.00 -16.22 2.26
CA VAL A 71 0.36 -14.90 2.14
C VAL A 71 0.65 -14.22 0.80
N THR A 72 1.82 -14.49 0.21
CA THR A 72 2.22 -13.93 -1.09
C THR A 72 1.41 -14.53 -2.24
N VAL A 73 1.12 -15.84 -2.16
CA VAL A 73 0.28 -16.55 -3.14
C VAL A 73 -1.18 -16.13 -2.98
N ASP A 74 -1.68 -16.09 -1.74
CA ASP A 74 -3.06 -15.69 -1.44
C ASP A 74 -3.33 -14.24 -1.90
N CYS A 75 -2.35 -13.35 -1.71
CA CYS A 75 -2.39 -11.99 -2.22
C CYS A 75 -2.52 -11.96 -3.75
N ALA A 76 -1.75 -12.77 -4.47
CA ALA A 76 -1.81 -12.80 -5.94
C ALA A 76 -3.17 -13.31 -6.44
N GLU A 77 -3.74 -14.33 -5.80
CA GLU A 77 -5.07 -14.83 -6.13
C GLU A 77 -6.18 -13.83 -5.77
N ALA A 78 -6.03 -13.08 -4.68
CA ALA A 78 -6.93 -11.96 -4.38
C ALA A 78 -6.87 -10.86 -5.45
N ILE A 79 -5.67 -10.54 -5.97
CA ILE A 79 -5.54 -9.57 -7.07
C ILE A 79 -6.25 -10.08 -8.32
N LYS A 80 -6.17 -11.36 -8.66
CA LYS A 80 -6.97 -11.94 -9.77
C LYS A 80 -8.47 -11.76 -9.54
N LYS A 81 -8.93 -12.01 -8.30
CA LYS A 81 -10.35 -11.91 -7.94
C LYS A 81 -10.89 -10.47 -8.02
N TYR A 82 -10.12 -9.51 -7.51
CA TYR A 82 -10.56 -8.10 -7.38
C TYR A 82 -10.00 -7.17 -8.47
N ASN A 83 -9.19 -7.70 -9.39
CA ASN A 83 -8.56 -7.04 -10.55
C ASN A 83 -7.50 -5.97 -10.22
N VAL A 84 -7.59 -5.29 -9.08
CA VAL A 84 -6.70 -4.18 -8.72
C VAL A 84 -5.95 -4.48 -7.43
N GLY A 85 -4.62 -4.36 -7.49
CA GLY A 85 -3.73 -4.44 -6.34
C GLY A 85 -2.80 -3.24 -6.27
N ILE A 86 -2.63 -2.69 -5.07
CA ILE A 86 -1.64 -1.64 -4.78
C ILE A 86 -0.64 -2.22 -3.80
N LYS A 87 0.65 -2.15 -4.15
CA LYS A 87 1.70 -2.85 -3.43
C LYS A 87 2.79 -1.94 -2.92
N CYS A 88 3.05 -2.04 -1.62
CA CYS A 88 4.20 -1.45 -0.94
C CYS A 88 5.49 -2.25 -1.25
N ALA A 89 6.65 -1.60 -1.12
CA ALA A 89 7.93 -2.27 -1.35
C ALA A 89 8.21 -3.32 -0.26
N THR A 90 8.83 -4.42 -0.65
CA THR A 90 9.03 -5.59 0.22
C THR A 90 10.48 -6.04 0.15
N ILE A 91 11.04 -6.47 1.29
CA ILE A 91 12.36 -7.09 1.36
C ILE A 91 12.33 -8.39 0.56
N THR A 92 13.33 -8.57 -0.31
CA THR A 92 13.70 -9.89 -0.85
C THR A 92 14.97 -10.29 -0.08
N PRO A 93 14.91 -11.28 0.81
CA PRO A 93 16.02 -11.55 1.72
C PRO A 93 17.23 -12.15 0.97
N ASP A 94 18.41 -11.69 1.35
CA ASP A 94 19.70 -12.34 1.12
C ASP A 94 20.18 -13.02 2.41
N GLU A 95 21.41 -13.54 2.44
CA GLU A 95 21.97 -14.21 3.61
C GLU A 95 22.00 -13.28 4.85
N ALA A 96 22.33 -12.01 4.66
CA ALA A 96 22.38 -11.04 5.75
C ALA A 96 20.97 -10.77 6.32
N ARG A 97 19.95 -10.65 5.47
CA ARG A 97 18.55 -10.51 5.93
C ARG A 97 18.02 -11.78 6.59
N VAL A 98 18.47 -12.97 6.17
CA VAL A 98 18.12 -14.23 6.86
C VAL A 98 18.64 -14.21 8.30
N GLU A 99 19.87 -13.76 8.52
CA GLU A 99 20.45 -13.63 9.86
C GLU A 99 19.77 -12.53 10.69
N GLU A 100 19.57 -11.35 10.11
CA GLU A 100 18.95 -10.18 10.77
C GLU A 100 17.55 -10.51 11.31
N PHE A 101 16.71 -11.10 10.46
CA PHE A 101 15.32 -11.41 10.80
C PHE A 101 15.10 -12.82 11.33
N LYS A 102 16.17 -13.64 11.42
CA LYS A 102 16.12 -15.06 11.85
C LYS A 102 15.11 -15.88 11.05
N LEU A 103 15.15 -15.72 9.73
CA LEU A 103 14.19 -16.34 8.81
C LEU A 103 14.38 -17.85 8.75
N LYS A 104 13.29 -18.60 8.55
CA LYS A 104 13.31 -20.06 8.32
C LYS A 104 14.14 -20.42 7.09
N GLN A 105 14.07 -19.60 6.04
CA GLN A 105 14.84 -19.74 4.81
C GLN A 105 14.89 -18.43 4.02
N MET A 106 15.71 -18.42 2.97
CA MET A 106 15.76 -17.32 2.00
C MET A 106 14.53 -17.35 1.08
N TRP A 107 13.47 -16.65 1.49
CA TRP A 107 12.23 -16.56 0.72
C TRP A 107 12.43 -15.88 -0.64
N ARG A 108 11.68 -16.34 -1.66
CA ARG A 108 11.69 -15.72 -2.98
C ARG A 108 11.12 -14.30 -2.94
N SER A 109 11.43 -13.52 -3.97
CA SER A 109 10.88 -12.17 -4.10
C SER A 109 9.36 -12.21 -4.26
N PRO A 110 8.59 -11.50 -3.41
CA PRO A 110 7.15 -11.36 -3.59
C PRO A 110 6.75 -10.87 -4.96
N ASN A 111 7.53 -9.95 -5.52
CA ASN A 111 7.27 -9.36 -6.82
C ASN A 111 7.37 -10.42 -7.93
N GLY A 112 8.32 -11.36 -7.81
CA GLY A 112 8.47 -12.47 -8.74
C GLY A 112 7.29 -13.44 -8.65
N THR A 113 6.92 -13.84 -7.43
CA THR A 113 5.78 -14.73 -7.18
C THR A 113 4.47 -14.16 -7.73
N ILE A 114 4.15 -12.91 -7.39
CA ILE A 114 2.92 -12.23 -7.87
C ILE A 114 2.91 -12.14 -9.40
N ARG A 115 4.02 -11.74 -10.04
CA ARG A 115 4.09 -11.65 -11.51
C ARG A 115 3.93 -12.99 -12.20
N ASN A 116 4.53 -14.06 -11.65
CA ASN A 116 4.40 -15.40 -12.21
C ASN A 116 2.94 -15.90 -12.15
N ILE A 117 2.21 -15.53 -11.10
CA ILE A 117 0.82 -15.94 -10.89
C ILE A 117 -0.15 -15.11 -11.75
N LEU A 118 0.04 -13.79 -11.83
CA LEU A 118 -0.83 -12.88 -12.60
C LEU A 118 -0.56 -12.90 -14.11
N GLY A 119 0.71 -13.08 -14.49
CA GLY A 119 1.16 -12.82 -15.87
C GLY A 119 1.16 -11.33 -16.23
N GLY A 120 1.39 -11.03 -17.51
CA GLY A 120 1.33 -9.67 -18.06
C GLY A 120 2.68 -8.99 -18.28
N THR A 121 2.65 -7.68 -18.51
CA THR A 121 3.83 -6.84 -18.81
C THR A 121 3.92 -5.69 -17.80
N VAL A 122 5.12 -5.43 -17.30
CA VAL A 122 5.37 -4.31 -16.37
C VAL A 122 5.78 -3.08 -17.16
N PHE A 123 4.96 -2.04 -17.13
CA PHE A 123 5.30 -0.73 -17.65
C PHE A 123 5.90 0.14 -16.54
N ARG A 124 6.90 0.95 -16.88
CA ARG A 124 7.55 1.91 -15.97
C ARG A 124 7.66 3.24 -16.68
N GLU A 125 7.18 4.29 -16.02
CA GLU A 125 7.21 5.65 -16.53
C GLU A 125 7.74 6.60 -15.45
N ALA A 126 8.48 7.63 -15.86
CA ALA A 126 9.03 8.62 -14.95
C ALA A 126 7.99 9.69 -14.59
N ILE A 127 7.91 10.07 -13.31
CA ILE A 127 7.16 11.25 -12.88
C ILE A 127 8.05 12.49 -13.07
N ILE A 128 7.72 13.33 -14.06
CA ILE A 128 8.56 14.48 -14.44
C ILE A 128 8.19 15.74 -13.64
N CYS A 129 9.18 16.30 -12.94
CA CYS A 129 9.06 17.57 -12.23
C CYS A 129 9.82 18.67 -12.98
N LYS A 130 9.15 19.77 -13.34
CA LYS A 130 9.75 20.88 -14.13
C LYS A 130 11.00 21.49 -13.48
N ASN A 131 11.10 21.40 -12.16
CA ASN A 131 12.19 21.95 -11.35
C ASN A 131 13.30 20.93 -11.01
N VAL A 132 13.20 19.69 -11.50
CA VAL A 132 14.24 18.66 -11.31
C VAL A 132 14.97 18.47 -12.65
N PRO A 133 16.26 18.88 -12.75
CA PRO A 133 17.03 18.66 -13.98
C PRO A 133 17.13 17.17 -14.33
N ARG A 134 16.97 16.85 -15.60
CA ARG A 134 17.15 15.48 -16.11
C ARG A 134 18.64 15.15 -16.23
N LEU A 135 19.01 13.92 -15.90
CA LEU A 135 20.38 13.43 -16.04
C LEU A 135 20.86 13.49 -17.50
N VAL A 136 19.98 13.12 -18.43
CA VAL A 136 20.20 13.25 -19.88
C VAL A 136 19.40 14.46 -20.37
N PRO A 137 20.05 15.58 -20.73
CA PRO A 137 19.34 16.84 -21.00
C PRO A 137 18.30 16.78 -22.13
N GLY A 138 18.50 15.88 -23.11
CA GLY A 138 17.64 15.73 -24.28
C GLY A 138 16.49 14.72 -24.15
N TRP A 139 16.32 14.08 -22.98
CA TRP A 139 15.08 13.34 -22.65
C TRP A 139 13.96 14.31 -22.28
#